data_AF-K0HZS8-F1
#
_entry.id   AF-K0HZS8-F1
#
_cell.length_a   1.000
_cell.length_b   1.000
_cell.length_c   1.000
_cell.angle_alpha   90.00
_cell.angle_beta   90.00
_cell.angle_gamma   90.00
#
_symmetry.space_group_name_H-M   'P 1'
#
loop_
_entity.id
_entity.type
_entity.pdbx_description
1 polymer ?
#
loop_
_entity_poly.entity_id
_entity_poly.type
_entity_poly.pdbx_seq_one_letter_code
_entity_poly.pdbx_strand_id
1 'polypeptide(L)' 'MLSVYIACYAVRSVWISYITHDISPAADASPLWIPQISMAMGCIGFALAFAHALVLRFQGTAFMAVSEAARSE' A
#
# COMPACT_ATOMS: atom_id res chain seq x y z
N MET A 1 6.74 -9.49 7.70
CA MET A 1 7.44 -8.19 7.56
C MET A 1 7.84 -7.86 6.12
N LEU A 2 7.39 -8.62 5.11
CA LEU A 2 7.63 -8.31 3.69
C LEU A 2 6.74 -7.16 3.19
N SER A 3 5.48 -7.08 3.65
CA SER A 3 4.52 -6.04 3.23
C SER A 3 4.99 -4.63 3.57
N VAL A 4 5.51 -4.42 4.78
CA VAL A 4 6.09 -3.14 5.21
C VAL A 4 7.34 -2.80 4.40
N TYR A 5 8.20 -3.80 4.14
CA TYR A 5 9.40 -3.60 3.31
C TYR A 5 9.05 -3.16 1.89
N ILE A 6 8.04 -3.79 1.27
CA ILE A 6 7.54 -3.41 -0.07
C ILE A 6 6.95 -1.99 -0.04
N ALA A 7 6.20 -1.61 0.98
CA ALA A 7 5.66 -0.26 1.12
C ALA A 7 6.78 0.80 1.23
N CYS A 8 7.78 0.58 2.08
CA CYS A 8 8.94 1.46 2.18
C CYS A 8 9.71 1.57 0.86
N TYR A 9 9.90 0.46 0.15
CA TYR A 9 10.57 0.45 -1.14
C TYR A 9 9.76 1.19 -2.22
N ALA A 10 8.43 1.05 -2.24
CA ALA A 10 7.57 1.77 -3.17
C ALA A 10 7.65 3.30 -2.96
N VAL A 11 7.64 3.77 -1.72
CA VAL A 11 7.82 5.20 -1.38
C VAL A 11 9.20 5.70 -1.80
N ARG A 12 10.25 4.91 -1.58
CA ARG A 12 11.62 5.22 -2.01
C ARG A 12 11.71 5.37 -3.53
N SER A 13 11.06 4.48 -4.29
CA SER A 13 11.03 4.56 -5.75
C SER A 13 10.35 5.83 -6.26
N VAL A 14 9.22 6.24 -5.65
CA VAL A 14 8.55 7.52 -5.95
C VAL A 14 9.50 8.69 -5.70
N TRP A 15 10.20 8.69 -4.56
CA TRP A 15 11.16 9.75 -4.24
C TRP A 15 12.28 9.85 -5.28
N ILE A 16 12.83 8.72 -5.72
CA ILE A 16 13.88 8.68 -6.76
C ILE A 16 13.35 9.19 -8.11
N SER A 17 12.13 8.83 -8.49
CA SER A 17 11.50 9.33 -9.73
C SER A 17 11.23 10.84 -9.66
N TYR A 18 10.82 11.34 -8.49
CA TYR A 18 10.58 12.76 -8.26
C TYR A 18 11.87 13.60 -8.36
N ILE A 19 12.98 13.17 -7.73
CA ILE A 19 14.26 13.90 -7.81
C ILE A 19 14.88 13.83 -9.21
N THR A 20 14.74 12.70 -9.91
CA THR A 20 15.36 12.46 -11.22
C THR A 20 14.53 13.06 -12.36
N HIS A 21 13.32 13.58 -12.09
CA HIS A 21 12.36 14.05 -13.09
C HIS A 21 12.16 13.01 -14.21
N ASP A 22 12.01 11.75 -13.81
CA ASP A 22 11.88 10.65 -14.76
C ASP A 22 10.55 10.79 -15.51
N ILE A 23 10.65 10.97 -16.83
CA ILE A 23 9.53 11.20 -17.74
C ILE A 23 9.34 9.96 -18.60
N SER A 24 8.08 9.55 -18.75
CA SER A 24 7.69 8.46 -19.65
C SER A 24 8.27 8.68 -21.06
N PRO A 25 9.01 7.71 -21.63
CA PRO A 25 9.46 7.78 -23.03
C PRO A 25 8.31 7.69 -24.05
N ALA A 26 7.10 7.34 -23.61
CA ALA A 26 5.93 7.33 -24.48
C ALA A 26 5.55 8.76 -24.89
N ALA A 27 4.90 8.92 -26.04
CA ALA A 27 4.63 10.21 -26.71
C ALA A 27 4.00 11.31 -25.83
N ASP A 28 3.38 10.94 -24.71
CA ASP A 28 2.90 11.85 -23.69
C ASP A 28 3.90 11.90 -22.52
N ALA A 29 4.68 12.99 -22.48
CA ALA A 29 5.68 13.31 -21.45
C ALA A 29 5.02 13.55 -20.07
N SER A 30 4.37 12.51 -19.54
CA SER A 30 3.77 12.51 -18.23
C SER A 30 4.81 12.13 -17.19
N PRO A 31 4.87 12.85 -16.07
CA PRO A 31 5.80 12.52 -15.00
C PRO A 31 5.47 11.14 -14.38
N LEU A 32 6.45 10.24 -14.34
CA LEU A 32 6.24 8.85 -13.92
C LEU A 32 5.91 8.72 -12.42
N TRP A 33 6.19 9.76 -11.63
CA TRP A 33 5.88 9.80 -10.20
C TRP A 33 4.37 9.81 -9.91
N ILE A 34 3.53 10.29 -10.82
CA ILE A 34 2.06 10.34 -10.65
C ILE A 34 1.47 8.93 -10.51
N PRO A 35 1.67 7.98 -11.46
CA PRO A 35 1.20 6.61 -11.29
C PRO A 35 1.97 5.86 -10.19
N GLN A 36 3.24 6.20 -9.91
CA GLN A 36 3.98 5.57 -8.82
C GLN A 36 3.44 5.95 -7.44
N ILE A 37 2.91 7.18 -7.24
CA ILE A 37 2.25 7.56 -5.99
C ILE A 37 1.02 6.69 -5.73
N SER A 38 0.19 6.45 -6.74
CA SER A 38 -1.02 5.62 -6.55
C SER A 38 -0.66 4.18 -6.16
N MET A 39 0.38 3.62 -6.79
CA MET A 39 0.93 2.32 -6.43
C MET A 39 1.48 2.32 -4.99
N ALA A 40 2.26 3.32 -4.61
CA ALA A 40 2.83 3.42 -3.25
C ALA A 40 1.73 3.52 -2.19
N MET A 41 0.66 4.28 -2.45
CA MET A 41 -0.51 4.33 -1.57
C MET A 41 -1.18 2.96 -1.41
N GLY A 42 -1.32 2.20 -2.50
CA GLY A 42 -1.82 0.83 -2.45
C GLY A 42 -0.95 -0.11 -1.60
N CYS A 43 0.38 -0.02 -1.73
CA CYS A 43 1.30 -0.80 -0.92
C CYS A 43 1.23 -0.44 0.58
N ILE A 44 1.08 0.85 0.92
CA ILE A 44 0.90 1.31 2.30
C ILE A 44 -0.40 0.74 2.88
N GLY A 45 -1.51 0.87 2.13
CA GLY A 45 -2.80 0.32 2.55
C GLY A 45 -2.76 -1.20 2.75
N PHE A 46 -2.13 -1.93 1.84
CA PHE A 46 -1.92 -3.38 1.98
C PHE A 46 -1.07 -3.73 3.21
N ALA A 47 0.00 -2.99 3.46
CA ALA A 47 0.83 -3.19 4.65
C ALA A 47 0.05 -2.96 5.94
N LEU A 48 -0.79 -1.92 6.00
CA LEU A 48 -1.67 -1.63 7.14
C LEU A 48 -2.72 -2.73 7.34
N ALA A 49 -3.41 -3.16 6.29
CA ALA A 49 -4.40 -4.23 6.38
C ALA A 49 -3.77 -5.55 6.83
N PHE A 50 -2.58 -5.87 6.32
CA PHE A 50 -1.85 -7.08 6.71
C PHE A 50 -1.37 -6.99 8.17
N ALA A 51 -0.86 -5.84 8.60
CA ALA A 51 -0.48 -5.61 9.99
C ALA A 51 -1.69 -5.72 10.93
N HIS A 52 -2.83 -5.13 10.56
CA HIS A 52 -4.07 -5.22 11.31
C HIS A 52 -4.56 -6.67 11.43
N ALA A 53 -4.60 -7.42 10.32
CA ALA A 53 -4.98 -8.83 10.32
C ALA A 53 -4.02 -9.70 11.16
N LEU A 54 -2.71 -9.39 11.13
CA LEU A 54 -1.71 -10.07 11.93
C LEU A 54 -1.91 -9.81 13.44
N VAL A 55 -2.16 -8.56 13.82
CA VAL A 55 -2.46 -8.16 15.21
C VAL A 55 -3.72 -8.86 15.72
N LEU A 56 -4.81 -8.85 14.94
CA LEU A 56 -6.05 -9.56 15.30
C LEU A 56 -5.80 -11.05 15.49
N ARG A 57 -4.99 -11.66 14.61
CA ARG A 57 -4.64 -13.08 14.70
C ARG A 57 -3.78 -13.40 15.92
N PHE A 58 -2.86 -12.52 16.31
CA PHE A 58 -2.09 -12.67 17.55
C PHE A 58 -2.94 -12.47 18.81
N GLN A 59 -3.97 -11.63 18.76
CA GLN A 59 -4.92 -11.44 19.87
C GLN A 59 -5.90 -12.62 20.03
N GLY A 60 -5.86 -13.63 19.14
CA GLY A 60 -6.79 -14.77 19.18
C GLY A 60 -8.20 -14.41 18.71
N THR A 61 -8.42 -13.17 18.26
CA THR A 61 -9.70 -12.71 17.73
C THR A 61 -9.89 -13.27 16.33
N ALA A 62 -10.85 -14.18 16.16
CA ALA A 62 -11.29 -14.60 14.85
C ALA A 62 -11.89 -13.39 14.13
N PHE A 63 -11.32 -13.02 12.98
CA PHE A 63 -11.79 -11.97 12.08
C PHE A 63 -13.31 -12.03 11.77
N MET A 64 -13.94 -13.20 11.98
CA MET A 64 -15.38 -13.44 11.90
C MET A 64 -16.25 -12.57 12.83
N ALA A 65 -15.73 -12.05 13.96
CA ALA A 65 -16.56 -11.24 14.86
C ALA A 65 -17.02 -9.92 14.22
N VAL A 66 -16.20 -9.32 13.33
CA VAL A 66 -16.58 -8.10 12.59
C VAL A 66 -17.65 -8.40 11.52
N SER A 67 -17.63 -9.59 10.90
CA SER A 67 -18.65 -9.98 9.91
C SER A 67 -20.00 -10.32 10.56
N GLU A 68 -20.02 -10.79 11.80
CA GLU A 68 -21.26 -11.06 12.54
C GLU A 68 -21.93 -9.76 12.99
N ALA A 69 -21.15 -8.78 13.47
CA ALA A 69 -21.67 -7.48 13.90
C ALA A 69 -22.24 -6.63 12.74
N ALA A 70 -21.66 -6.73 11.53
CA ALA A 70 -22.17 -6.04 10.33
C ALA A 70 -23.39 -6.72 9.69
N ARG A 71 -23.75 -7.94 10.11
CA ARG A 71 -24.92 -8.68 9.63
C ARG A 71 -26.14 -8.54 10.55
N SER A 72 -25.97 -7.92 11.71
CA SER A 72 -27.04 -7.60 12.67
C SER A 72 -27.67 -6.21 12.48
N GLU A 73 -27.36 -5.52 11.38
CA GLU A 73 -27.96 -4.23 10.98
C GLU A 73 -28.91 -4.40 9.78
#